data_AF-A0A3M5GD11-F1
#
_entry.id   AF-A0A3M5GD11-F1
#
_cell.length_a   1.000
_cell.length_b   1.000
_cell.length_c   1.000
_cell.angle_alpha   90.00
_cell.angle_beta   90.00
_cell.angle_gamma   90.00
#
_symmetry.space_group_name_H-M   'P 1'
#
loop_
_entity.id
_entity.type
_entity.pdbx_description
1 polymer ?
#
loop_
_entity_poly.entity_id
_entity_poly.type
_entity_poly.pdbx_seq_one_letter_code
_entity_poly.pdbx_strand_id
1 'polypeptide(L)'
;MTQQSADIDNLQDKNTILGSLSRVKFNLQNLATIVVDADVATKNLITVWNKLFLFIEASAVSASEINDALSLRQFMNHFRQVVHPWKTIEVDSDALLNVFKEADEEYKRIYG
;
A
#
# COMPACT_ATOMS: atom_id res chain seq x y z
N MET A 1 -5.31 21.74 57.53
CA MET A 1 -5.82 20.77 56.53
C MET A 1 -5.62 19.38 57.12
N THR A 2 -6.64 18.52 57.10
CA THR A 2 -6.56 17.17 57.68
C THR A 2 -5.85 16.22 56.72
N GLN A 3 -5.07 15.25 57.25
CA GLN A 3 -4.36 14.22 56.46
C GLN A 3 -5.28 13.54 55.43
N GLN A 4 -6.54 13.33 55.80
CA GLN A 4 -7.57 12.74 54.96
C GLN A 4 -7.87 13.57 53.69
N SER A 5 -7.80 14.90 53.75
CA SER A 5 -7.98 15.75 52.57
C SER A 5 -6.83 15.57 51.58
N ALA A 6 -5.59 15.52 52.09
CA ALA A 6 -4.41 15.30 51.26
C ALA A 6 -4.40 13.92 50.59
N ASP A 7 -4.88 12.89 51.30
CA ASP A 7 -5.00 11.54 50.73
C ASP A 7 -6.09 11.47 49.65
N ILE A 8 -7.21 12.19 49.81
CA ILE A 8 -8.28 12.30 48.80
C ILE A 8 -7.74 12.99 47.54
N ASP A 9 -7.03 14.12 47.69
CA ASP A 9 -6.43 14.85 46.57
C ASP A 9 -5.42 13.96 45.82
N ASN A 10 -4.57 13.22 46.55
CA ASN A 10 -3.62 12.28 45.96
C ASN A 10 -4.31 11.14 45.17
N LEU A 11 -5.42 10.61 45.68
CA LEU A 11 -6.20 9.58 44.99
C LEU A 11 -6.89 10.14 43.74
N GLN A 12 -7.39 11.38 43.78
CA GLN A 12 -7.95 12.05 42.61
C GLN A 12 -6.90 12.27 41.51
N ASP A 13 -5.69 12.70 41.87
CA ASP A 13 -4.57 12.85 40.95
C ASP A 13 -4.20 11.51 40.29
N LYS A 14 -4.06 10.45 41.10
CA LYS A 14 -3.79 9.09 40.61
C LYS A 14 -4.88 8.59 39.66
N ASN A 15 -6.14 8.81 39.99
CA ASN A 15 -7.25 8.41 39.13
C ASN A 15 -7.23 9.17 37.79
N THR A 16 -6.93 10.46 37.83
CA THR A 16 -6.76 11.29 36.63
C THR A 16 -5.60 10.79 35.76
N ILE A 17 -4.45 10.48 36.36
CA ILE A 17 -3.29 9.91 35.67
C ILE A 17 -3.63 8.56 35.05
N LEU A 18 -4.31 7.67 35.79
CA LEU A 18 -4.72 6.36 35.28
C LEU A 18 -5.67 6.47 34.09
N GLY A 19 -6.63 7.40 34.13
CA GLY A 19 -7.51 7.69 33.01
C GLY A 19 -6.74 8.17 31.78
N SER A 20 -5.78 9.08 31.96
CA SER A 20 -4.92 9.56 30.88
C SER A 20 -4.01 8.48 30.31
N LEU A 21 -3.42 7.63 31.15
CA LEU A 21 -2.59 6.51 30.71
C LEU A 21 -3.41 5.47 29.92
N SER A 22 -4.64 5.20 30.36
CA SER A 22 -5.56 4.31 29.65
C SER A 22 -5.91 4.83 28.26
N ARG A 23 -6.13 6.14 28.12
CA ARG A 23 -6.33 6.79 26.81
C ARG A 23 -5.09 6.69 25.91
N VAL A 24 -3.90 6.94 26.45
CA VAL A 24 -2.64 6.80 25.68
C VAL A 24 -2.45 5.36 25.21
N LYS A 25 -2.68 4.37 26.09
CA LYS A 25 -2.61 2.95 25.73
C LYS A 25 -3.56 2.61 24.59
N PHE A 26 -4.82 3.06 24.67
CA PHE A 26 -5.81 2.86 23.61
C PHE A 26 -5.35 3.48 22.29
N ASN A 27 -4.84 4.72 22.31
CA ASN A 27 -4.33 5.39 21.11
C ASN A 27 -3.14 4.64 20.49
N LEU A 28 -2.22 4.13 21.30
CA LEU A 28 -1.08 3.33 20.82
C LEU A 28 -1.54 1.99 20.20
N GLN A 29 -2.55 1.35 20.78
CA GLN A 29 -3.13 0.13 20.20
C GLN A 29 -3.77 0.39 18.84
N ASN A 30 -4.51 1.49 18.69
CA ASN A 30 -5.08 1.88 17.40
C ASN A 30 -4.00 2.20 16.36
N LEU A 31 -2.93 2.90 16.76
CA LEU A 31 -1.79 3.16 15.87
C LEU A 31 -1.11 1.87 15.42
N ALA A 32 -0.97 0.88 16.30
CA ALA A 32 -0.38 -0.41 15.94
C ALA A 32 -1.19 -1.11 14.84
N THR A 33 -2.52 -1.07 14.90
CA THR A 33 -3.38 -1.59 13.83
C THR A 33 -3.17 -0.84 12.51
N ILE A 34 -3.17 0.48 12.54
CA ILE A 34 -2.96 1.32 11.33
C ILE A 34 -1.61 1.03 10.67
N VAL A 35 -0.55 0.84 11.46
CA VAL A 35 0.80 0.54 10.94
C VAL A 35 0.82 -0.83 10.25
N VAL A 36 0.13 -1.83 10.78
CA VAL A 36 0.03 -3.15 10.13
C VAL A 36 -0.68 -3.05 8.78
N ASP A 37 -1.79 -2.32 8.72
CA ASP A 37 -2.54 -2.14 7.48
C ASP A 37 -1.69 -1.39 6.43
N ALA A 38 -0.95 -0.37 6.84
CA ALA A 38 -0.03 0.38 5.98
C ALA A 38 1.13 -0.48 5.44
N ASP A 39 1.69 -1.37 6.27
CA ASP A 39 2.72 -2.33 5.85
C ASP A 39 2.20 -3.31 4.80
N VAL A 40 0.99 -3.87 5.01
CA VAL A 40 0.34 -4.75 4.03
C VAL A 40 0.07 -4.02 2.71
N ALA A 41 -0.47 -2.80 2.77
CA ALA A 41 -0.73 -1.99 1.59
C ALA A 41 0.56 -1.69 0.80
N THR A 42 1.64 -1.34 1.49
CA THR A 42 2.95 -1.07 0.88
C THR A 42 3.52 -2.33 0.22
N LYS A 43 3.40 -3.50 0.86
CA LYS A 43 3.82 -4.78 0.26
C LYS A 43 3.04 -5.11 -1.00
N ASN A 44 1.71 -4.94 -0.98
CA ASN A 44 0.88 -5.15 -2.15
C ASN A 44 1.29 -4.23 -3.31
N LEU A 45 1.57 -2.95 -3.03
CA LEU A 45 2.08 -1.99 -4.01
C LEU A 45 3.41 -2.45 -4.63
N ILE A 46 4.36 -2.89 -3.80
CA ILE A 46 5.65 -3.43 -4.27
C ILE A 46 5.44 -4.66 -5.14
N THR A 47 4.54 -5.56 -4.77
CA THR A 47 4.23 -6.77 -5.55
C THR A 47 3.70 -6.41 -6.95
N VAL A 48 2.76 -5.46 -7.05
CA VAL A 48 2.23 -5.01 -8.34
C VAL A 48 3.34 -4.38 -9.19
N TRP A 49 4.15 -3.48 -8.63
CA TRP A 49 5.26 -2.86 -9.35
C TRP A 49 6.30 -3.86 -9.85
N ASN A 50 6.67 -4.84 -9.02
CA ASN A 50 7.59 -5.89 -9.43
C ASN A 50 7.01 -6.73 -10.57
N LYS A 51 5.71 -7.03 -10.54
CA LYS A 51 5.03 -7.76 -11.61
C LYS A 51 5.06 -6.96 -12.93
N LEU A 52 4.74 -5.67 -12.88
CA LEU A 52 4.82 -4.78 -14.04
C LEU A 52 6.24 -4.71 -14.61
N PHE A 53 7.25 -4.57 -13.75
CA PHE A 53 8.65 -4.56 -14.15
C PHE A 53 9.03 -5.83 -14.91
N LEU A 54 8.69 -7.00 -14.39
CA LEU A 54 8.99 -8.29 -15.03
C LEU A 54 8.33 -8.42 -16.41
N PHE A 55 7.09 -7.94 -16.57
CA PHE A 55 6.42 -7.96 -17.87
C PHE A 55 7.03 -7.00 -18.88
N ILE A 56 7.44 -5.82 -18.44
CA ILE A 56 8.15 -4.85 -19.29
C ILE A 56 9.50 -5.41 -19.72
N GLU A 57 10.25 -6.00 -18.79
CA GLU A 57 11.55 -6.64 -19.07
C GLU A 57 11.39 -7.78 -20.08
N ALA A 58 10.41 -8.68 -19.87
CA ALA A 58 10.12 -9.77 -20.80
C ALA A 58 9.75 -9.24 -22.21
N SER A 59 8.91 -8.21 -22.28
CA SER A 59 8.58 -7.56 -23.55
C SER A 59 9.80 -6.94 -24.23
N ALA A 60 10.70 -6.32 -23.47
CA ALA A 60 11.91 -5.70 -24.00
C ALA A 60 12.90 -6.75 -24.55
N VAL A 61 13.07 -7.87 -23.84
CA VAL A 61 13.87 -9.01 -24.30
C VAL A 61 13.30 -9.56 -25.61
N SER A 62 12.00 -9.87 -25.68
CA SER A 62 11.39 -10.34 -26.93
C SER A 62 11.50 -9.34 -28.08
N ALA A 63 11.49 -8.04 -27.79
CA ALA A 63 11.66 -7.01 -28.81
C ALA A 63 13.11 -6.98 -29.34
N SER A 64 14.10 -7.18 -28.45
CA SER A 64 15.51 -7.24 -28.84
C SER A 64 15.87 -8.42 -29.75
N GLU A 65 15.07 -9.49 -29.75
CA GLU A 65 15.26 -10.65 -30.61
C GLU A 65 14.78 -10.39 -32.05
N ILE A 66 14.00 -9.32 -32.28
CA ILE A 66 13.49 -8.95 -33.59
C ILE A 66 14.59 -8.25 -34.41
N ASN A 67 14.94 -8.85 -35.54
CA ASN A 67 15.91 -8.33 -36.48
C ASN A 67 15.54 -8.71 -37.94
N ASP A 68 16.22 -8.09 -38.90
CA ASP A 68 15.94 -8.23 -40.33
C ASP A 68 16.24 -9.63 -40.90
N ALA A 69 16.94 -10.49 -40.16
CA ALA A 69 17.24 -11.86 -40.58
C ALA A 69 16.11 -12.86 -40.27
N LEU A 70 15.06 -12.43 -39.55
CA LEU A 70 13.94 -13.29 -39.21
C LEU A 70 13.03 -13.58 -40.40
N SER A 71 12.59 -14.84 -40.54
CA SER A 71 11.46 -15.13 -41.41
C SER A 71 10.19 -14.46 -40.88
N LEU A 72 9.23 -14.14 -41.77
CA LEU A 72 7.96 -13.52 -41.37
C LEU A 72 7.23 -14.31 -40.28
N ARG A 73 7.30 -15.66 -40.31
CA ARG A 73 6.70 -16.50 -39.28
C ARG A 73 7.38 -16.31 -37.92
N GLN A 74 8.71 -16.24 -37.88
CA GLN A 74 9.46 -16.00 -36.64
C GLN A 74 9.19 -14.59 -36.12
N PHE A 75 9.22 -13.58 -36.99
CA PHE A 75 8.85 -12.21 -36.65
C PHE A 75 7.46 -12.16 -35.98
N MET A 76 6.44 -12.77 -36.59
CA MET A 76 5.10 -12.80 -36.03
C MET A 76 5.03 -13.47 -34.65
N ASN A 77 5.87 -14.47 -34.39
CA ASN A 77 5.94 -15.13 -33.09
C ASN A 77 6.60 -14.24 -32.04
N HIS A 78 7.76 -13.64 -32.33
CA HIS A 78 8.42 -12.71 -31.41
C HIS A 78 7.55 -11.47 -31.15
N PHE A 79 6.94 -10.90 -32.19
CA PHE A 79 6.06 -9.75 -32.05
C PHE A 79 4.84 -10.04 -31.16
N ARG A 80 4.25 -11.25 -31.26
CA ARG A 80 3.20 -11.67 -30.33
C ARG A 80 3.69 -11.71 -28.88
N GLN A 81 4.92 -12.19 -28.64
CA GLN A 81 5.52 -12.21 -27.32
C GLN A 81 5.81 -10.80 -26.79
N VAL A 82 6.18 -9.85 -27.66
CA VAL A 82 6.32 -8.43 -27.29
C VAL A 82 4.99 -7.86 -26.82
N VAL A 83 3.91 -8.04 -27.57
CA VAL A 83 2.63 -7.36 -27.26
C VAL A 83 1.81 -8.05 -26.17
N HIS A 84 1.99 -9.36 -25.95
CA HIS A 84 1.15 -10.12 -25.03
C HIS A 84 1.19 -9.62 -23.57
N PRO A 85 2.37 -9.30 -22.97
CA PRO A 85 2.45 -8.78 -21.62
C PRO A 85 1.76 -7.43 -21.44
N TRP A 86 1.65 -6.60 -22.49
CA TRP A 86 1.04 -5.27 -22.40
C TRP A 86 -0.43 -5.29 -22.03
N LYS A 87 -1.15 -6.36 -22.38
CA LYS A 87 -2.55 -6.50 -21.95
C LYS A 87 -2.65 -6.69 -20.44
N THR A 88 -1.74 -7.45 -19.85
CA THR A 88 -1.68 -7.64 -18.41
C THR A 88 -1.19 -6.39 -17.69
N ILE A 89 -0.19 -5.70 -18.26
CA ILE A 89 0.30 -4.41 -17.76
C ILE A 89 -0.83 -3.38 -17.67
N GLU A 90 -1.66 -3.25 -18.71
CA GLU A 90 -2.82 -2.36 -18.74
C GLU A 90 -3.78 -2.68 -17.57
N VAL A 91 -4.23 -3.94 -17.47
CA VAL A 91 -5.19 -4.36 -16.44
C VAL A 91 -4.65 -4.15 -15.02
N ASP A 92 -3.41 -4.54 -14.76
CA ASP A 92 -2.81 -4.38 -13.43
C ASP A 92 -2.57 -2.89 -13.09
N SER A 93 -2.23 -2.06 -14.07
CA SER A 93 -2.04 -0.63 -13.88
C SER A 93 -3.37 0.10 -13.64
N ASP A 94 -4.43 -0.29 -14.34
CA ASP A 94 -5.78 0.25 -14.14
C ASP A 94 -6.31 -0.10 -12.75
N ALA A 95 -6.08 -1.35 -12.30
CA ALA A 95 -6.43 -1.76 -10.94
C ALA A 95 -5.70 -0.91 -9.89
N LEU A 96 -4.41 -0.65 -10.10
CA LEU A 96 -3.63 0.20 -9.21
C LEU A 96 -4.16 1.64 -9.19
N LEU A 97 -4.45 2.21 -10.36
CA LEU A 97 -5.01 3.57 -10.48
C LEU A 97 -6.36 3.70 -9.77
N ASN A 98 -7.23 2.69 -9.90
CA ASN A 98 -8.53 2.68 -9.24
C ASN A 98 -8.40 2.68 -7.71
N VAL A 99 -7.48 1.88 -7.14
CA VAL A 99 -7.23 1.89 -5.69
C VAL A 99 -6.76 3.27 -5.21
N PHE A 100 -5.85 3.93 -5.95
CA PHE A 100 -5.42 5.29 -5.60
C PHE A 100 -6.55 6.31 -5.70
N LYS A 101 -7.42 6.18 -6.70
CA LYS A 101 -8.57 7.05 -6.88
C LYS A 101 -9.58 6.90 -5.75
N GLU A 102 -9.92 5.66 -5.38
CA GLU A 102 -10.81 5.38 -4.24
C GLU A 102 -10.25 5.94 -2.93
N ALA A 103 -8.94 5.79 -2.71
CA ALA A 103 -8.27 6.34 -1.53
C ALA A 103 -8.29 7.88 -1.50
N ASP A 104 -8.09 8.55 -2.63
CA ASP A 104 -8.17 10.02 -2.75
C ASP A 104 -9.61 10.53 -2.54
N GLU A 105 -10.60 9.84 -3.08
CA GLU A 105 -12.02 10.14 -2.86
C GLU A 105 -12.42 9.95 -1.39
N GLU A 106 -11.96 8.89 -0.74
CA GLU A 106 -12.19 8.67 0.69
C GLU A 106 -11.52 9.76 1.54
N TYR A 107 -10.27 10.11 1.24
CA TYR A 107 -9.57 11.19 1.94
C TYR A 107 -10.32 12.51 1.84
N LYS A 108 -10.75 12.90 0.63
CA LYS A 108 -11.56 14.10 0.40
C LYS A 108 -12.89 14.07 1.13
N ARG A 109 -13.55 12.91 1.22
CA ARG A 109 -14.82 12.76 1.95
C ARG A 109 -14.66 12.95 3.46
N ILE A 110 -13.52 12.53 4.03
CA ILE A 110 -13.28 12.57 5.48
C ILE A 110 -12.70 13.93 5.91
N TYR A 111 -11.83 14.53 5.10
CA TYR A 111 -11.03 15.70 5.47
C TYR A 111 -11.24 16.94 4.58
N GLY A 112 -11.92 16.80 3.45
CA GLY A 112 -12.18 17.88 2.48
C GLY A 112 -13.44 18.68 2.77
#